data_AF-A0A4R8Q4V7-F1
#
_entry.id   AF-A0A4R8Q4V7-F1
#
_cell.length_a   1.000
_cell.length_b   1.000
_cell.length_c   1.000
_cell.angle_alpha   90.00
_cell.angle_beta   90.00
_cell.angle_gamma   90.00
#
_symmetry.space_group_name_H-M   'P 1'
#
loop_
_entity.id
_entity.type
_entity.pdbx_description
1 polymer ?
#
loop_
_entity_poly.entity_id
_entity_poly.type
_entity_poly.pdbx_seq_one_letter_code
_entity_poly.pdbx_strand_id
1 'polypeptide(L)'
;MGTYSNAVDHYTVMKAENRTKMGFWGVSSGAHLGQTIAALYPEVIQDAEMGLEAFTCLKADPDSCAFVGNSTSTAQLRSRYTTLEAKLKKHPLSVPGIDKKLDWSALHKFLTVSLHGPGWFPLLSGVFAELEAGTVGPAIAGALASALNPAPASLPLLTEDAPFDGILSGVCLDEARHIRSKGEFQTYFKSMTDSAASIDPINKPEDSSFGAVKTKGKIVVLSDVGDPASSFQGAKGVAARFKPSVLVKNLAAGYTSFAAANNCLFGVFYGFFVLSQMPEDGYTCGEVFAPAFGVQIMSSF
;
A
#
# COMPACT_ATOMS: atom_id res chain seq x y z
N MET A 1 -1.87 -16.37 15.49
CA MET A 1 -2.57 -15.17 14.97
C MET A 1 -1.65 -13.98 14.96
N GLY A 2 -1.15 -13.51 16.11
CA GLY A 2 0.02 -12.63 16.13
C GLY A 2 1.21 -13.27 15.38
N THR A 3 2.00 -12.42 14.72
CA THR A 3 3.04 -12.79 13.75
C THR A 3 4.13 -13.67 14.36
N TYR A 4 4.46 -13.48 15.64
CA TYR A 4 5.39 -14.35 16.36
C TYR A 4 4.96 -15.83 16.36
N SER A 5 3.69 -16.13 16.68
CA SER A 5 3.18 -17.51 16.67
C SER A 5 3.25 -18.09 15.26
N ASN A 6 2.79 -17.31 14.28
CA ASN A 6 2.74 -17.73 12.88
C ASN A 6 4.15 -18.08 12.36
N ALA A 7 5.21 -17.40 12.83
CA ALA A 7 6.60 -17.69 12.51
C ALA A 7 7.09 -19.04 13.08
N VAL A 8 6.68 -19.37 14.32
CA VAL A 8 6.96 -20.69 14.94
C VAL A 8 6.23 -21.81 14.20
N ASP A 9 4.98 -21.56 13.76
CA ASP A 9 4.20 -22.53 12.98
C ASP A 9 4.86 -22.81 11.62
N HIS A 10 5.31 -21.77 10.90
CA HIS A 10 6.02 -21.93 9.62
C HIS A 10 7.34 -22.72 9.76
N TYR A 11 8.10 -22.47 10.83
CA TYR A 11 9.31 -23.26 11.13
C TYR A 11 8.95 -24.74 11.42
N THR A 12 7.85 -24.97 12.14
CA THR A 12 7.37 -26.32 12.49
C THR A 12 6.91 -27.09 11.25
N VAL A 13 6.19 -26.44 10.32
CA VAL A 13 5.81 -27.02 9.02
C VAL A 13 7.05 -27.37 8.18
N MET A 14 8.01 -26.44 8.02
CA MET A 14 9.28 -26.71 7.33
C MET A 14 10.00 -27.94 7.93
N LYS A 15 9.99 -28.07 9.27
CA LYS A 15 10.57 -29.22 9.98
C LYS A 15 9.82 -30.52 9.72
N ALA A 16 8.48 -30.50 9.64
CA ALA A 16 7.65 -31.66 9.32
C ALA A 16 7.83 -32.14 7.87
N GLU A 17 8.04 -31.22 6.92
CA GLU A 17 8.40 -31.52 5.52
C GLU A 17 9.84 -32.06 5.36
N ASN A 18 10.55 -32.35 6.46
CA ASN A 18 11.98 -32.72 6.50
C ASN A 18 12.94 -31.70 5.85
N ARG A 19 12.48 -30.47 5.60
CA ARG A 19 13.31 -29.41 5.01
C ARG A 19 14.26 -28.82 6.04
N THR A 20 15.45 -28.44 5.58
CA THR A 20 16.49 -27.75 6.37
C THR A 20 16.63 -26.28 6.01
N LYS A 21 15.89 -25.82 4.99
CA LYS A 21 15.81 -24.43 4.51
C LYS A 21 14.38 -24.14 4.06
N MET A 22 13.90 -22.96 4.42
CA MET A 22 12.63 -22.43 3.93
C MET A 22 12.92 -21.45 2.79
N GLY A 23 12.22 -21.61 1.67
CA GLY A 23 12.00 -20.51 0.72
C GLY A 23 10.72 -19.80 1.15
N PHE A 24 10.75 -18.48 1.23
CA PHE A 24 9.64 -17.67 1.71
C PHE A 24 9.51 -16.42 0.84
N TRP A 25 8.27 -16.02 0.54
CA TRP A 25 7.95 -14.77 -0.14
C TRP A 25 6.93 -14.02 0.71
N GLY A 26 7.38 -12.91 1.30
CA GLY A 26 6.53 -12.02 2.09
C GLY A 26 5.93 -10.93 1.22
N VAL A 27 4.63 -10.68 1.41
CA VAL A 27 3.82 -9.67 0.72
C VAL A 27 2.96 -9.00 1.77
N SER A 28 2.79 -7.67 1.76
CA SER A 28 1.97 -6.95 2.77
C SER A 28 2.42 -7.28 4.22
N SER A 29 1.52 -7.55 5.16
CA SER A 29 1.83 -8.09 6.50
C SER A 29 2.53 -9.45 6.46
N GLY A 30 2.42 -10.20 5.37
CA GLY A 30 3.29 -11.36 5.10
C GLY A 30 4.76 -10.99 4.92
N ALA A 31 5.08 -9.75 4.53
CA ALA A 31 6.43 -9.21 4.61
C ALA A 31 6.81 -8.88 6.06
N HIS A 32 5.90 -8.42 6.92
CA HIS A 32 6.13 -8.31 8.36
C HIS A 32 6.34 -9.70 9.02
N LEU A 33 5.70 -10.75 8.50
CA LEU A 33 5.96 -12.14 8.89
C LEU A 33 7.33 -12.64 8.42
N GLY A 34 7.67 -12.44 7.14
CA GLY A 34 8.99 -12.77 6.59
C GLY A 34 10.13 -12.01 7.27
N GLN A 35 9.88 -10.75 7.62
CA GLN A 35 10.71 -9.99 8.54
C GLN A 35 10.74 -10.68 9.89
N THR A 36 9.65 -10.80 10.65
CA THR A 36 9.62 -11.39 12.02
C THR A 36 10.33 -12.74 12.13
N ILE A 37 10.17 -13.63 11.14
CA ILE A 37 10.90 -14.92 11.01
C ILE A 37 12.42 -14.73 11.03
N ALA A 38 12.93 -13.63 10.48
CA ALA A 38 14.33 -13.23 10.48
C ALA A 38 14.68 -12.15 11.55
N ALA A 39 13.73 -11.39 12.07
CA ALA A 39 13.95 -10.02 12.55
C ALA A 39 14.16 -9.85 14.06
N LEU A 40 13.93 -10.87 14.89
CA LEU A 40 13.24 -10.76 16.22
C LEU A 40 13.71 -9.50 17.30
N TYR A 41 12.56 -8.79 16.79
CA TYR A 41 11.67 -7.54 16.78
C TYR A 41 11.90 -6.47 15.62
N PRO A 42 11.24 -5.28 15.50
CA PRO A 42 10.39 -5.01 14.33
C PRO A 42 10.80 -3.79 13.42
N GLU A 43 9.91 -2.80 13.16
CA GLU A 43 9.72 -2.24 11.81
C GLU A 43 10.28 -0.81 11.50
N VAL A 44 9.61 0.29 11.12
CA VAL A 44 8.20 0.78 11.05
C VAL A 44 8.05 1.74 9.84
N ILE A 45 6.81 2.05 9.38
CA ILE A 45 6.48 2.59 8.04
C ILE A 45 5.90 4.04 8.02
N GLN A 46 6.10 4.77 6.90
CA GLN A 46 5.48 6.04 6.45
C GLN A 46 5.54 6.11 4.89
N ASP A 47 4.47 6.47 4.14
CA ASP A 47 4.49 7.21 2.83
C ASP A 47 3.10 7.24 2.11
N ALA A 48 2.04 7.78 2.72
CA ALA A 48 0.71 7.81 2.06
C ALA A 48 0.59 8.81 0.90
N GLU A 49 1.40 9.87 0.86
CA GLU A 49 1.23 10.98 -0.10
C GLU A 49 1.85 10.72 -1.49
N MET A 50 2.89 9.88 -1.61
CA MET A 50 3.51 9.59 -2.91
C MET A 50 2.58 8.83 -3.87
N GLY A 51 1.65 8.02 -3.34
CA GLY A 51 0.59 7.40 -4.16
C GLY A 51 -0.35 8.42 -4.83
N LEU A 52 -0.54 9.59 -4.22
CA LEU A 52 -1.30 10.71 -4.80
C LEU A 52 -0.47 11.53 -5.80
N GLU A 53 0.85 11.64 -5.62
CA GLU A 53 1.73 12.27 -6.62
C GLU A 53 1.91 11.39 -7.88
N ALA A 54 1.76 10.07 -7.73
CA ALA A 54 1.68 9.12 -8.82
C ALA A 54 0.32 9.11 -9.57
N PHE A 55 -0.66 9.93 -9.17
CA PHE A 55 -1.91 10.13 -9.91
C PHE A 55 -1.65 10.97 -11.18
N THR A 56 -1.01 10.35 -12.19
CA THR A 56 -0.41 10.92 -13.41
C THR A 56 -1.37 11.63 -14.38
N CYS A 57 -2.60 11.92 -13.95
CA CYS A 57 -3.70 12.59 -14.65
C CYS A 57 -3.33 13.82 -15.51
N LEU A 58 -2.29 14.60 -15.15
CA LEU A 58 -1.82 15.76 -15.93
C LEU A 58 -0.91 15.41 -17.12
N LYS A 59 -0.38 14.18 -17.15
CA LYS A 59 0.43 13.59 -18.23
C LYS A 59 -0.37 12.56 -19.04
N ALA A 60 -1.60 12.29 -18.60
CA ALA A 60 -2.55 11.39 -19.23
C ALA A 60 -3.13 12.00 -20.51
N ASP A 61 -3.75 11.18 -21.35
CA ASP A 61 -4.65 11.69 -22.38
C ASP A 61 -5.86 12.38 -21.71
N PRO A 62 -6.32 13.56 -22.17
CA PRO A 62 -7.48 14.27 -21.60
C PRO A 62 -8.73 13.40 -21.45
N ASP A 63 -9.02 12.51 -22.41
CA ASP A 63 -10.20 11.63 -22.36
C ASP A 63 -10.03 10.48 -21.35
N SER A 64 -8.81 10.22 -20.88
CA SER A 64 -8.49 9.13 -19.93
C SER A 64 -8.53 9.55 -18.45
N CYS A 65 -8.44 10.85 -18.13
CA CYS A 65 -8.58 11.36 -16.76
C CYS A 65 -9.66 12.44 -16.66
N ALA A 66 -10.90 12.04 -16.36
CA ALA A 66 -12.05 12.95 -16.20
C ALA A 66 -11.83 14.06 -15.14
N PHE A 67 -10.94 13.84 -14.16
CA PHE A 67 -10.60 14.84 -13.17
C PHE A 67 -9.65 15.94 -13.67
N VAL A 68 -8.97 15.79 -14.82
CA VAL A 68 -7.95 16.77 -15.25
C VAL A 68 -8.56 18.16 -15.45
N GLY A 69 -9.68 18.24 -16.18
CA GLY A 69 -10.38 19.48 -16.49
C GLY A 69 -9.43 20.56 -17.04
N ASN A 70 -9.56 21.78 -16.54
CA ASN A 70 -8.72 22.92 -16.92
C ASN A 70 -7.42 23.02 -16.08
N SER A 71 -6.95 21.94 -15.46
CA SER A 71 -5.78 21.97 -14.57
C SER A 71 -4.48 21.80 -15.34
N THR A 72 -3.49 22.64 -15.03
CA THR A 72 -2.17 22.65 -15.66
C THR A 72 -1.04 22.28 -14.69
N SER A 73 -1.34 21.99 -13.42
CA SER A 73 -0.34 21.66 -12.39
C SER A 73 -0.90 20.79 -11.25
N THR A 74 -0.05 19.97 -10.63
CA THR A 74 -0.43 19.06 -9.55
C THR A 74 -0.98 19.80 -8.33
N ALA A 75 -0.49 21.02 -8.08
CA ALA A 75 -1.00 21.90 -7.03
C ALA A 75 -2.48 22.28 -7.23
N GLN A 76 -2.95 22.43 -8.48
CA GLN A 76 -4.36 22.71 -8.78
C GLN A 76 -5.23 21.47 -8.57
N LEU A 77 -4.78 20.28 -8.96
CA LEU A 77 -5.49 19.03 -8.66
C LEU A 77 -5.56 18.78 -7.15
N ARG A 78 -4.46 18.99 -6.41
CA ARG A 78 -4.41 18.90 -4.94
C ARG A 78 -5.38 19.89 -4.29
N SER A 79 -5.39 21.15 -4.73
CA SER A 79 -6.32 22.19 -4.24
C SER A 79 -7.80 21.84 -4.51
N ARG A 80 -8.12 21.33 -5.71
CA ARG A 80 -9.46 20.83 -6.05
C ARG A 80 -9.86 19.65 -5.17
N TYR A 81 -8.99 18.67 -4.98
CA TYR A 81 -9.24 17.53 -4.08
C TYR A 81 -9.50 17.97 -2.62
N THR A 82 -8.68 18.86 -2.06
CA THR A 82 -8.91 19.38 -0.69
C THR A 82 -10.22 20.19 -0.60
N THR A 83 -10.59 20.91 -1.66
CA THR A 83 -11.90 21.60 -1.75
C THR A 83 -13.06 20.61 -1.81
N LEU A 84 -12.90 19.52 -2.56
CA LEU A 84 -13.86 18.42 -2.69
C LEU A 84 -14.10 17.72 -1.34
N GLU A 85 -13.02 17.40 -0.61
CA GLU A 85 -13.11 16.88 0.76
C GLU A 85 -13.89 17.84 1.68
N ALA A 86 -13.55 19.13 1.67
CA ALA A 86 -14.17 20.12 2.54
C ALA A 86 -15.67 20.33 2.22
N LYS A 87 -16.06 20.20 0.94
CA LYS A 87 -17.45 20.12 0.49
C LYS A 87 -18.13 18.86 1.03
N LEU A 88 -17.53 17.68 0.84
CA LEU A 88 -18.15 16.40 1.18
C LEU A 88 -18.26 16.14 2.70
N LYS A 89 -17.32 16.66 3.50
CA LYS A 89 -17.39 16.66 4.99
C LYS A 89 -18.62 17.43 5.52
N LYS A 90 -19.09 18.45 4.78
CA LYS A 90 -20.23 19.31 5.17
C LYS A 90 -21.54 18.88 4.50
N HIS A 91 -21.47 18.38 3.27
CA HIS A 91 -22.60 18.03 2.44
C HIS A 91 -22.41 16.66 1.78
N PRO A 92 -22.62 15.54 2.52
CA PRO A 92 -22.59 14.19 1.96
C PRO A 92 -23.59 14.02 0.81
N LEU A 93 -23.14 13.44 -0.29
CA LEU A 93 -23.93 13.27 -1.50
C LEU A 93 -24.93 12.13 -1.32
N SER A 94 -26.19 12.38 -1.67
CA SER A 94 -27.27 11.37 -1.52
C SER A 94 -27.39 10.56 -2.81
N VAL A 95 -27.37 9.23 -2.69
CA VAL A 95 -27.32 8.31 -3.83
C VAL A 95 -28.71 7.73 -4.11
N PRO A 96 -29.27 7.85 -5.33
CA PRO A 96 -30.55 7.23 -5.67
C PRO A 96 -30.53 5.72 -5.42
N GLY A 97 -31.52 5.22 -4.68
CA GLY A 97 -31.65 3.78 -4.38
C GLY A 97 -30.72 3.24 -3.28
N ILE A 98 -29.97 4.08 -2.56
CA ILE A 98 -29.11 3.66 -1.44
C ILE A 98 -29.32 4.59 -0.24
N ASP A 99 -29.74 4.03 0.91
CA ASP A 99 -30.00 4.79 2.14
C ASP A 99 -28.74 5.47 2.72
N LYS A 100 -27.58 4.87 2.47
CA LYS A 100 -26.26 5.42 2.83
C LYS A 100 -25.85 6.51 1.84
N LYS A 101 -25.55 7.70 2.37
CA LYS A 101 -24.92 8.79 1.61
C LYS A 101 -23.46 8.49 1.32
N LEU A 102 -22.96 8.99 0.20
CA LEU A 102 -21.54 9.05 -0.11
C LEU A 102 -20.95 10.22 0.66
N ASP A 103 -20.26 9.92 1.76
CA ASP A 103 -19.62 10.89 2.66
C ASP A 103 -18.10 10.88 2.54
N TRP A 104 -17.41 11.67 3.36
CA TRP A 104 -15.95 11.73 3.39
C TRP A 104 -15.28 10.39 3.69
N SER A 105 -15.86 9.59 4.59
CA SER A 105 -15.33 8.29 5.01
C SER A 105 -15.48 7.25 3.89
N ALA A 106 -16.60 7.29 3.17
CA ALA A 106 -16.82 6.48 1.97
C ALA A 106 -15.88 6.89 0.83
N LEU A 107 -15.65 8.19 0.61
CA LEU A 107 -14.62 8.66 -0.32
C LEU A 107 -13.24 8.14 0.05
N HIS A 108 -12.87 8.19 1.34
CA HIS A 108 -11.55 7.72 1.79
C HIS A 108 -11.41 6.20 1.69
N LYS A 109 -12.45 5.41 1.98
CA LYS A 109 -12.44 3.97 1.72
C LYS A 109 -12.19 3.67 0.24
N PHE A 110 -12.83 4.40 -0.68
CA PHE A 110 -12.60 4.19 -2.12
C PHE A 110 -11.23 4.70 -2.58
N LEU A 111 -10.74 5.80 -2.01
CA LEU A 111 -9.39 6.31 -2.28
C LEU A 111 -8.32 5.30 -1.86
N THR A 112 -8.42 4.70 -0.66
CA THR A 112 -7.50 3.64 -0.22
C THR A 112 -7.47 2.47 -1.20
N VAL A 113 -8.64 1.93 -1.58
CA VAL A 113 -8.74 0.85 -2.57
C VAL A 113 -8.14 1.26 -3.92
N SER A 114 -8.38 2.50 -4.36
CA SER A 114 -7.87 3.00 -5.63
C SER A 114 -6.35 3.13 -5.63
N LEU A 115 -5.77 3.68 -4.55
CA LEU A 115 -4.32 3.82 -4.39
C LEU A 115 -3.58 2.48 -4.34
N HIS A 116 -4.25 1.38 -3.97
CA HIS A 116 -3.66 0.04 -3.99
C HIS A 116 -3.45 -0.52 -5.42
N GLY A 117 -3.98 0.09 -6.47
CA GLY A 117 -3.73 -0.37 -7.84
C GLY A 117 -4.00 0.69 -8.93
N PRO A 118 -3.01 1.03 -9.78
CA PRO A 118 -3.13 2.14 -10.73
C PRO A 118 -4.25 1.96 -11.77
N GLY A 119 -4.70 0.73 -12.01
CA GLY A 119 -5.88 0.43 -12.84
C GLY A 119 -7.20 1.01 -12.31
N TRP A 120 -7.29 1.38 -11.03
CA TRP A 120 -8.46 2.07 -10.47
C TRP A 120 -8.46 3.59 -10.73
N PHE A 121 -7.33 4.18 -11.11
CA PHE A 121 -7.19 5.64 -11.20
C PHE A 121 -8.15 6.31 -12.22
N PRO A 122 -8.48 5.70 -13.38
CA PRO A 122 -9.53 6.21 -14.26
C PRO A 122 -10.90 6.31 -13.58
N LEU A 123 -11.31 5.27 -12.83
CA LEU A 123 -12.58 5.26 -12.08
C LEU A 123 -12.55 6.29 -10.94
N LEU A 124 -11.43 6.41 -10.22
CA LEU A 124 -11.22 7.46 -9.22
C LEU A 124 -11.34 8.86 -9.82
N SER A 125 -10.80 9.10 -11.01
CA SER A 125 -10.93 10.38 -11.71
C SER A 125 -12.38 10.73 -12.05
N GLY A 126 -13.18 9.75 -12.48
CA GLY A 126 -14.61 9.91 -12.70
C GLY A 126 -15.37 10.21 -11.40
N VAL A 127 -15.06 9.50 -10.31
CA VAL A 127 -15.67 9.72 -8.99
C VAL A 127 -15.39 11.14 -8.47
N PHE A 128 -14.15 11.64 -8.63
CA PHE A 128 -13.82 13.01 -8.25
C PHE A 128 -14.60 14.05 -9.08
N ALA A 129 -14.72 13.85 -10.40
CA ALA A 129 -15.46 14.75 -11.30
C ALA A 129 -16.97 14.78 -10.99
N GLU A 130 -17.59 13.62 -10.77
CA GLU A 130 -19.01 13.52 -10.36
C GLU A 130 -19.25 14.18 -9.00
N LEU A 131 -18.36 13.96 -8.02
CA LEU A 131 -18.43 14.61 -6.71
C LEU A 131 -18.25 16.14 -6.78
N GLU A 132 -17.39 16.65 -7.67
CA GLU A 132 -17.23 18.10 -7.89
C GLU A 132 -18.50 18.71 -8.47
N ALA A 133 -19.08 18.09 -9.50
CA ALA A 133 -20.37 18.45 -10.06
C ALA A 133 -21.53 18.30 -9.05
N GLY A 134 -21.39 17.40 -8.06
CA GLY A 134 -22.46 17.05 -7.13
C GLY A 134 -23.51 16.12 -7.75
N THR A 135 -23.13 15.38 -8.79
CA THR A 135 -23.97 14.42 -9.51
C THR A 135 -23.64 12.99 -9.07
N VAL A 136 -24.55 12.05 -9.33
CA VAL A 136 -24.29 10.61 -9.22
C VAL A 136 -24.40 10.03 -10.63
N GLY A 137 -23.29 9.51 -11.15
CA GLY A 137 -23.20 8.94 -12.49
C GLY A 137 -22.56 7.55 -12.50
N PRO A 138 -22.08 7.09 -13.67
CA PRO A 138 -21.48 5.77 -13.83
C PRO A 138 -20.26 5.52 -12.95
N ALA A 139 -19.45 6.54 -12.64
CA ALA A 139 -18.23 6.35 -11.87
C ALA A 139 -18.52 6.11 -10.37
N ILE A 140 -19.41 6.91 -9.78
CA ILE A 140 -19.88 6.67 -8.41
C ILE A 140 -20.64 5.34 -8.32
N ALA A 141 -21.49 5.01 -9.32
CA ALA A 141 -22.18 3.72 -9.36
C ALA A 141 -21.18 2.54 -9.41
N GLY A 142 -20.12 2.62 -10.22
CA GLY A 142 -19.06 1.62 -10.29
C GLY A 142 -18.28 1.47 -8.98
N ALA A 143 -17.89 2.58 -8.35
CA ALA A 143 -17.20 2.56 -7.06
C ALA A 143 -18.07 1.98 -5.92
N LEU A 144 -19.38 2.27 -5.96
CA LEU A 144 -20.36 1.72 -5.02
C LEU A 144 -20.47 0.19 -5.14
N ALA A 145 -20.65 -0.32 -6.36
CA ALA A 145 -20.78 -1.76 -6.63
C ALA A 145 -19.49 -2.54 -6.34
N SER A 146 -18.32 -1.98 -6.69
CA SER A 146 -17.04 -2.69 -6.65
C SER A 146 -16.32 -2.65 -5.31
N ALA A 147 -16.51 -1.60 -4.49
CA ALA A 147 -15.65 -1.37 -3.31
C ALA A 147 -16.39 -0.88 -2.06
N LEU A 148 -17.43 -0.04 -2.20
CA LEU A 148 -18.08 0.56 -1.04
C LEU A 148 -19.18 -0.32 -0.44
N ASN A 149 -20.07 -0.84 -1.28
CA ASN A 149 -21.13 -1.79 -0.95
C ASN A 149 -21.00 -3.09 -1.78
N PRO A 150 -19.88 -3.84 -1.69
CA PRO A 150 -19.80 -5.16 -2.31
C PRO A 150 -20.89 -6.07 -1.73
N ALA A 151 -21.46 -6.95 -2.57
CA ALA A 151 -22.39 -7.96 -2.09
C ALA A 151 -21.69 -8.88 -1.07
N PRO A 152 -22.37 -9.31 0.01
CA PRO A 152 -21.79 -10.24 0.97
C PRO A 152 -21.45 -11.57 0.26
N ALA A 153 -20.24 -12.08 0.48
CA ALA A 153 -19.76 -13.30 -0.16
C ALA A 153 -20.70 -14.49 0.14
N SER A 154 -20.85 -15.38 -0.84
CA SER A 154 -21.70 -16.57 -0.71
C SER A 154 -21.06 -17.59 0.24
N LEU A 155 -21.50 -17.54 1.50
CA LEU A 155 -21.06 -18.35 2.66
C LEU A 155 -19.66 -17.96 3.20
N PRO A 156 -19.54 -17.49 4.46
CA PRO A 156 -18.27 -17.05 5.08
C PRO A 156 -17.34 -18.21 5.49
N LEU A 157 -17.49 -19.37 4.84
CA LEU A 157 -16.78 -20.63 5.14
C LEU A 157 -16.14 -21.23 3.87
N LEU A 158 -16.23 -20.54 2.74
CA LEU A 158 -15.70 -20.95 1.44
C LEU A 158 -14.88 -19.85 0.73
N THR A 159 -14.70 -18.68 1.35
CA THR A 159 -13.73 -17.66 0.94
C THR A 159 -12.42 -17.86 1.68
N GLU A 160 -11.28 -17.86 0.98
CA GLU A 160 -9.94 -17.88 1.60
C GLU A 160 -9.57 -16.54 2.26
N ASP A 161 -10.38 -15.50 2.04
CA ASP A 161 -10.26 -14.21 2.71
C ASP A 161 -10.28 -14.36 4.24
N ALA A 162 -9.20 -13.96 4.90
CA ALA A 162 -9.15 -13.91 6.35
C ALA A 162 -10.26 -12.97 6.87
N PRO A 163 -11.12 -13.42 7.81
CA PRO A 163 -12.14 -12.54 8.37
C PRO A 163 -11.47 -11.33 9.03
N PHE A 164 -12.11 -10.17 8.93
CA PHE A 164 -11.58 -8.90 9.44
C PHE A 164 -11.16 -9.00 10.92
N ASP A 165 -11.90 -9.77 11.71
CA ASP A 165 -11.61 -10.05 13.12
C ASP A 165 -10.27 -10.79 13.33
N GLY A 166 -9.86 -11.63 12.38
CA GLY A 166 -8.57 -12.33 12.40
C GLY A 166 -7.39 -11.41 12.06
N ILE A 167 -7.58 -10.48 11.11
CA ILE A 167 -6.60 -9.43 10.81
C ILE A 167 -6.45 -8.50 12.02
N LEU A 168 -7.57 -8.03 12.57
CA LEU A 168 -7.60 -7.18 13.76
C LEU A 168 -6.96 -7.88 14.97
N SER A 169 -7.26 -9.17 15.18
CA SER A 169 -6.65 -9.96 16.24
C SER A 169 -5.15 -10.18 16.05
N GLY A 170 -4.66 -10.27 14.80
CA GLY A 170 -3.23 -10.26 14.49
C GLY A 170 -2.58 -8.93 14.90
N VAL A 171 -3.10 -7.82 14.36
CA VAL A 171 -2.58 -6.46 14.63
C VAL A 171 -2.57 -6.13 16.13
N CYS A 172 -3.64 -6.45 16.87
CA CYS A 172 -3.71 -6.21 18.31
C CYS A 172 -2.81 -7.14 19.16
N LEU A 173 -2.32 -8.25 18.61
CA LEU A 173 -1.32 -9.11 19.27
C LEU A 173 0.12 -8.70 18.95
N ASP A 174 0.34 -8.02 17.83
CA ASP A 174 1.65 -7.52 17.41
C ASP A 174 1.88 -6.03 17.77
N GLU A 175 0.88 -5.33 18.32
CA GLU A 175 0.98 -3.93 18.75
C GLU A 175 1.90 -3.75 19.98
N ALA A 176 3.12 -3.25 19.75
CA ALA A 176 4.05 -2.89 20.82
C ALA A 176 3.70 -1.58 21.56
N ARG A 177 2.89 -0.69 20.96
CA ARG A 177 2.54 0.65 21.49
C ARG A 177 1.06 0.71 21.92
N HIS A 178 0.80 0.25 23.15
CA HIS A 178 -0.54 0.34 23.72
C HIS A 178 -0.97 1.79 24.02
N ILE A 179 -1.90 2.32 23.23
CA ILE A 179 -2.52 3.63 23.44
C ILE A 179 -3.64 3.49 24.48
N ARG A 180 -3.48 4.10 25.65
CA ARG A 180 -4.35 3.92 26.83
C ARG A 180 -5.27 5.11 27.12
N SER A 181 -5.03 6.26 26.49
CA SER A 181 -5.88 7.45 26.64
C SER A 181 -6.18 8.16 25.34
N LYS A 182 -7.29 8.93 25.34
CA LYS A 182 -7.64 9.83 24.23
C LYS A 182 -6.55 10.86 23.95
N GLY A 183 -5.82 11.31 24.98
CA GLY A 183 -4.71 12.26 24.81
C GLY A 183 -3.51 11.66 24.09
N GLU A 184 -3.14 10.42 24.44
CA GLU A 184 -2.13 9.64 23.72
C GLU A 184 -2.56 9.41 22.26
N PHE A 185 -3.82 8.99 22.03
CA PHE A 185 -4.35 8.80 20.68
C PHE A 185 -4.28 10.08 19.85
N GLN A 186 -4.71 11.22 20.41
CA GLN A 186 -4.66 12.51 19.72
C GLN A 186 -3.22 12.97 19.44
N THR A 187 -2.27 12.69 20.34
CA THR A 187 -0.85 13.00 20.15
C THR A 187 -0.23 12.13 19.06
N TYR A 188 -0.50 10.82 19.09
CA TYR A 188 -0.02 9.87 18.09
C TYR A 188 -0.62 10.14 16.70
N PHE A 189 -1.95 10.32 16.62
CA PHE A 189 -2.63 10.70 15.38
C PHE A 189 -2.12 12.03 14.81
N LYS A 190 -1.85 13.02 15.67
CA LYS A 190 -1.19 14.26 15.24
C LYS A 190 0.22 13.99 14.71
N SER A 191 1.04 13.17 15.37
CA SER A 191 2.37 12.83 14.83
C SER A 191 2.29 12.16 13.46
N MET A 192 1.33 11.25 13.23
CA MET A 192 1.14 10.63 11.91
C MET A 192 0.68 11.62 10.83
N THR A 193 -0.18 12.58 11.17
CA THR A 193 -0.67 13.59 10.21
C THR A 193 0.31 14.73 9.96
N ASP A 194 1.12 15.10 10.96
CA ASP A 194 2.24 16.04 10.78
C ASP A 194 3.35 15.41 9.92
N SER A 195 3.64 14.11 10.11
CA SER A 195 4.63 13.37 9.31
C SER A 195 4.26 13.20 7.84
N ALA A 196 2.96 13.20 7.49
CA ALA A 196 2.52 12.90 6.12
C ALA A 196 3.05 13.92 5.09
N ALA A 197 3.15 15.19 5.49
CA ALA A 197 3.42 16.31 4.59
C ALA A 197 4.92 16.69 4.49
N SER A 198 5.86 15.88 5.00
CA SER A 198 7.28 16.23 5.08
C SER A 198 8.21 15.14 4.53
N ILE A 199 8.96 15.45 3.47
CA ILE A 199 9.99 14.58 2.86
C ILE A 199 11.33 14.68 3.64
N ASP A 200 11.28 14.51 4.96
CA ASP A 200 12.45 14.47 5.85
C ASP A 200 12.14 13.54 7.04
N PRO A 201 13.07 12.71 7.54
CA PRO A 201 12.74 11.47 8.25
C PRO A 201 12.43 11.68 9.74
N ILE A 202 11.38 12.45 10.03
CA ILE A 202 10.74 12.53 11.36
C ILE A 202 9.81 11.32 11.53
N ASN A 203 10.42 10.14 11.50
CA ASN A 203 10.43 9.22 12.63
C ASN A 203 11.55 8.20 12.39
N LYS A 204 12.52 8.10 13.32
CA LYS A 204 13.19 6.80 13.48
C LYS A 204 12.10 5.79 13.87
N PRO A 205 12.09 4.57 13.33
CA PRO A 205 11.28 3.51 13.90
C PRO A 205 11.72 3.32 15.36
N GLU A 206 10.87 3.75 16.29
CA GLU A 206 11.24 3.84 17.71
C GLU A 206 11.37 2.44 18.34
N ASP A 207 10.72 1.44 17.74
CA ASP A 207 10.99 0.03 17.98
C ASP A 207 12.31 -0.41 17.31
N SER A 208 13.38 0.18 17.82
CA SER A 208 14.78 -0.05 17.46
C SER A 208 15.37 -1.30 18.12
N SER A 209 14.52 -2.14 18.72
CA SER A 209 14.89 -3.16 19.70
C SER A 209 15.78 -4.27 19.13
N PHE A 210 15.63 -4.62 17.86
CA PHE A 210 16.51 -5.54 17.14
C PHE A 210 17.46 -4.81 16.17
N GLY A 211 18.76 -4.93 16.39
CA GLY A 211 19.81 -4.38 15.52
C GLY A 211 19.98 -5.08 14.17
N ALA A 212 21.12 -4.84 13.50
CA ALA A 212 21.43 -5.41 12.19
C ALA A 212 21.56 -6.95 12.23
N VAL A 213 20.73 -7.65 11.47
CA VAL A 213 20.65 -9.11 11.46
C VAL A 213 21.54 -9.69 10.36
N LYS A 214 22.41 -10.64 10.73
CA LYS A 214 23.14 -11.48 9.78
C LYS A 214 22.36 -12.76 9.48
N THR A 215 21.92 -12.92 8.24
CA THR A 215 21.12 -14.05 7.78
C THR A 215 22.00 -15.14 7.16
N LYS A 216 21.61 -16.41 7.31
CA LYS A 216 22.26 -17.55 6.61
C LYS A 216 21.78 -17.70 5.16
N GLY A 217 20.59 -17.18 4.85
CA GLY A 217 20.10 -16.99 3.49
C GLY A 217 20.36 -15.57 3.00
N LYS A 218 20.11 -15.34 1.71
CA LYS A 218 20.06 -14.00 1.11
C LYS A 218 18.62 -13.49 1.15
N ILE A 219 18.42 -12.17 1.17
CA ILE A 219 17.08 -11.54 1.12
C ILE A 219 17.03 -10.52 -0.02
N VAL A 220 15.97 -10.54 -0.84
CA VAL A 220 15.65 -9.45 -1.75
C VAL A 220 14.42 -8.72 -1.20
N VAL A 221 14.52 -7.41 -1.05
CA VAL A 221 13.40 -6.54 -0.68
C VAL A 221 12.95 -5.83 -1.96
N LEU A 222 11.66 -5.95 -2.28
CA LEU A 222 11.02 -5.26 -3.41
C LEU A 222 10.10 -4.17 -2.85
N SER A 223 10.09 -2.98 -3.44
CA SER A 223 9.12 -1.93 -3.09
C SER A 223 8.95 -0.94 -4.24
N ASP A 224 7.71 -0.50 -4.43
CA ASP A 224 7.31 0.49 -5.43
C ASP A 224 7.45 1.90 -4.84
N VAL A 225 7.88 2.88 -5.65
CA VAL A 225 8.08 4.27 -5.16
C VAL A 225 6.80 4.96 -4.71
N GLY A 226 5.66 4.61 -5.31
CA GLY A 226 4.34 5.11 -4.95
C GLY A 226 3.48 4.08 -4.24
N ASP A 227 4.07 3.19 -3.42
CA ASP A 227 3.33 2.28 -2.56
C ASP A 227 2.70 3.05 -1.37
N PRO A 228 1.35 3.10 -1.25
CA PRO A 228 0.66 3.88 -0.23
C PRO A 228 0.59 3.20 1.16
N ALA A 229 1.06 1.96 1.30
CA ALA A 229 0.83 1.11 2.47
C ALA A 229 2.04 0.29 2.96
N SER A 230 2.99 -0.06 2.08
CA SER A 230 4.31 -0.64 2.42
C SER A 230 5.44 0.16 1.76
N SER A 231 5.81 1.26 2.41
CA SER A 231 6.59 2.32 1.77
C SER A 231 8.02 1.99 1.38
N PHE A 232 8.53 2.76 0.42
CA PHE A 232 9.92 2.66 -0.03
C PHE A 232 10.94 3.00 1.07
N GLN A 233 10.66 3.97 1.95
CA GLN A 233 11.56 4.25 3.09
C GLN A 233 11.51 3.12 4.13
N GLY A 234 10.34 2.53 4.38
CA GLY A 234 10.20 1.34 5.23
C GLY A 234 10.99 0.16 4.67
N ALA A 235 10.80 -0.15 3.38
CA ALA A 235 11.53 -1.19 2.66
C ALA A 235 13.06 -0.98 2.67
N LYS A 236 13.50 0.28 2.55
CA LYS A 236 14.92 0.66 2.68
C LYS A 236 15.45 0.46 4.10
N GLY A 237 14.65 0.73 5.13
CA GLY A 237 14.97 0.39 6.52
C GLY A 237 15.15 -1.13 6.70
N VAL A 238 14.21 -1.91 6.18
CA VAL A 238 14.25 -3.38 6.18
C VAL A 238 15.50 -3.92 5.47
N ALA A 239 15.80 -3.44 4.26
CA ALA A 239 16.99 -3.87 3.52
C ALA A 239 18.30 -3.48 4.23
N ALA A 240 18.40 -2.27 4.76
CA ALA A 240 19.58 -1.84 5.52
C ALA A 240 19.84 -2.71 6.78
N ARG A 241 18.78 -3.31 7.32
CA ARG A 241 18.76 -4.10 8.56
C ARG A 241 19.16 -5.57 8.37
N PHE A 242 18.94 -6.16 7.19
CA PHE A 242 19.31 -7.56 6.89
C PHE A 242 20.56 -7.68 6.01
N LYS A 243 21.50 -8.56 6.37
CA LYS A 243 22.68 -8.85 5.53
C LYS A 243 22.99 -10.36 5.42
N PRO A 244 23.21 -10.89 4.19
CA PRO A 244 23.17 -10.19 2.90
C PRO A 244 21.74 -9.94 2.41
N SER A 245 21.42 -8.68 2.07
CA SER A 245 20.20 -8.33 1.36
C SER A 245 20.42 -7.22 0.33
N VAL A 246 19.49 -7.09 -0.62
CA VAL A 246 19.46 -6.04 -1.65
C VAL A 246 18.05 -5.46 -1.72
N LEU A 247 17.95 -4.13 -1.85
CA LEU A 247 16.71 -3.42 -2.17
C LEU A 247 16.61 -3.23 -3.68
N VAL A 248 15.46 -3.60 -4.26
CA VAL A 248 15.10 -3.27 -5.64
C VAL A 248 14.09 -2.13 -5.61
N LYS A 249 14.42 -1.02 -6.28
CA LYS A 249 13.50 0.11 -6.50
C LYS A 249 12.63 -0.21 -7.71
N ASN A 250 11.31 -0.19 -7.60
CA ASN A 250 10.43 -0.29 -8.75
C ASN A 250 9.75 1.06 -9.03
N LEU A 251 9.91 1.57 -10.25
CA LEU A 251 9.38 2.85 -10.71
C LEU A 251 7.89 2.71 -11.05
N ALA A 252 7.08 2.58 -10.01
CA ALA A 252 5.65 2.31 -10.08
C ALA A 252 4.91 2.84 -8.84
N ALA A 253 3.59 2.80 -8.90
CA ALA A 253 2.69 3.07 -7.79
C ALA A 253 1.55 2.04 -7.79
N GLY A 254 0.88 1.89 -6.65
CA GLY A 254 0.05 0.73 -6.34
C GLY A 254 0.66 -0.05 -5.17
N TYR A 255 -0.08 -1.04 -4.67
CA TYR A 255 0.36 -1.83 -3.52
C TYR A 255 1.10 -3.08 -3.96
N THR A 256 2.39 -3.17 -3.61
CA THR A 256 3.30 -4.29 -3.89
C THR A 256 3.56 -4.58 -5.38
N SER A 257 4.60 -5.37 -5.63
CA SER A 257 5.04 -5.87 -6.95
C SER A 257 3.96 -6.54 -7.82
N PHE A 258 2.79 -6.89 -7.26
CA PHE A 258 1.64 -7.39 -8.04
C PHE A 258 0.88 -6.27 -8.75
N ALA A 259 0.66 -5.13 -8.11
CA ALA A 259 0.02 -3.96 -8.72
C ALA A 259 0.91 -3.30 -9.80
N ALA A 260 2.22 -3.59 -9.73
CA ALA A 260 3.28 -2.95 -10.48
C ALA A 260 4.13 -3.91 -11.32
N ALA A 261 3.54 -5.05 -11.75
CA ALA A 261 4.25 -6.11 -12.45
C ALA A 261 4.91 -5.64 -13.77
N ASN A 262 6.13 -6.13 -14.01
CA ASN A 262 6.93 -5.88 -15.21
C ASN A 262 7.96 -7.01 -15.45
N ASN A 263 8.55 -7.04 -16.65
CA ASN A 263 9.55 -8.05 -17.04
C ASN A 263 10.84 -7.99 -16.19
N CYS A 264 11.24 -6.82 -15.71
CA CYS A 264 12.42 -6.67 -14.85
C CYS A 264 12.19 -7.35 -13.49
N LEU A 265 11.03 -7.14 -12.85
CA LEU A 265 10.64 -7.84 -11.63
C LEU A 265 10.55 -9.36 -11.84
N PHE A 266 9.96 -9.84 -12.94
CA PHE A 266 9.97 -11.28 -13.25
C PHE A 266 11.39 -11.84 -13.41
N GLY A 267 12.31 -11.07 -14.01
CA GLY A 267 13.74 -11.39 -14.06
C GLY A 267 14.37 -11.50 -12.67
N VAL A 268 14.05 -10.58 -11.75
CA VAL A 268 14.49 -10.62 -10.35
C VAL A 268 13.92 -11.85 -9.62
N PHE A 269 12.62 -12.14 -9.75
CA PHE A 269 12.00 -13.32 -9.12
C PHE A 269 12.64 -14.62 -9.62
N TYR A 270 12.83 -14.77 -10.93
CA TYR A 270 13.45 -15.95 -11.53
C TYR A 270 14.93 -16.08 -11.12
N GLY A 271 15.70 -14.98 -11.20
CA GLY A 271 17.09 -14.94 -10.78
C GLY A 271 17.28 -15.32 -9.31
N PHE A 272 16.43 -14.79 -8.42
CA PHE A 272 16.52 -15.03 -6.99
C PHE A 272 16.06 -16.44 -6.59
N PHE A 273 14.83 -16.84 -6.95
CA PHE A 273 14.25 -18.10 -6.47
C PHE A 273 14.70 -19.32 -7.27
N VAL A 274 14.94 -19.20 -8.59
CA VAL A 274 15.34 -20.33 -9.45
C VAL A 274 16.85 -20.41 -9.61
N LEU A 275 17.52 -19.28 -9.92
CA LEU A 275 18.97 -19.27 -10.17
C LEU A 275 19.82 -19.03 -8.90
N SER A 276 19.19 -18.73 -7.75
CA SER A 276 19.88 -18.35 -6.50
C SER A 276 20.83 -17.14 -6.63
N GLN A 277 20.64 -16.32 -7.66
CA GLN A 277 21.39 -15.09 -7.92
C GLN A 277 20.87 -13.93 -7.07
N MET A 278 21.64 -12.85 -6.96
CA MET A 278 21.16 -11.58 -6.39
C MET A 278 21.10 -10.54 -7.50
N PRO A 279 20.14 -9.60 -7.45
CA PRO A 279 20.27 -8.31 -8.12
C PRO A 279 21.51 -7.57 -7.58
N GLU A 280 21.99 -6.58 -8.33
CA GLU A 280 23.09 -5.71 -7.90
C GLU A 280 22.59 -4.65 -6.89
N ASP A 281 23.50 -4.07 -6.09
CA ASP A 281 23.12 -2.99 -5.17
C ASP A 281 22.60 -1.77 -5.95
N GLY A 282 21.37 -1.35 -5.68
CA GLY A 282 20.70 -0.25 -6.39
C GLY A 282 19.91 -0.67 -7.63
N TYR A 283 19.70 -1.98 -7.86
CA TYR A 283 18.88 -2.49 -8.96
C TYR A 283 17.52 -1.79 -9.04
N THR A 284 17.18 -1.30 -10.23
CA THR A 284 15.96 -0.50 -10.45
C THR A 284 15.15 -1.10 -11.61
N CYS A 285 13.88 -1.40 -11.35
CA CYS A 285 12.90 -1.82 -12.34
C CYS A 285 11.89 -0.70 -12.66
N GLY A 286 11.14 -0.88 -13.73
CA GLY A 286 10.12 0.05 -14.22
C GLY A 286 9.37 -0.60 -15.39
N GLU A 287 8.75 0.21 -16.26
CA GLU A 287 8.01 -0.26 -17.44
C GLU A 287 6.91 -1.28 -17.08
N VAL A 288 6.01 -0.87 -16.18
CA VAL A 288 4.89 -1.71 -15.73
C VAL A 288 3.90 -1.99 -16.85
N PHE A 289 3.29 -3.18 -16.85
CA PHE A 289 2.36 -3.58 -17.91
C PHE A 289 1.05 -2.79 -17.91
N ALA A 290 0.62 -2.28 -16.73
CA ALA A 290 -0.62 -1.53 -16.54
C ALA A 290 -0.35 -0.20 -15.80
N PRO A 291 0.32 0.77 -16.45
CA PRO A 291 0.69 2.04 -15.83
C PRO A 291 -0.53 2.95 -15.64
N ALA A 292 -0.49 3.80 -14.61
CA ALA A 292 -1.52 4.79 -14.32
C ALA A 292 -1.78 5.69 -15.53
N PHE A 293 -3.00 5.64 -16.07
CA PHE A 293 -3.41 6.36 -17.28
C PHE A 293 -2.53 6.13 -18.53
N GLY A 294 -1.83 4.98 -18.63
CA GLY A 294 -0.85 4.75 -19.71
C GLY A 294 0.54 5.36 -19.44
N VAL A 295 0.72 6.11 -18.35
CA VAL A 295 1.92 6.91 -18.06
C VAL A 295 2.87 6.19 -17.12
N GLN A 296 4.06 5.83 -17.62
CA GLN A 296 5.13 5.26 -16.80
C GLN A 296 5.72 6.29 -15.82
N ILE A 297 6.17 5.83 -14.65
CA ILE A 297 6.89 6.69 -13.69
C ILE A 297 8.35 6.83 -14.14
N MET A 298 8.84 8.07 -14.16
CA MET A 298 10.20 8.41 -14.56
C MET A 298 11.21 8.07 -13.45
N SER A 299 12.46 7.78 -13.82
CA SER A 299 13.56 7.54 -12.87
C SER A 299 13.94 8.75 -11.99
N SER A 300 13.42 9.94 -12.31
CA SER A 300 13.53 11.18 -11.51
C SER A 300 12.47 11.29 -10.40
N PHE A 301 11.77 10.20 -10.11
CA PHE A 301 10.82 10.01 -9.00
C PHE A 301 11.46 9.00 -8.02
#